data_AF-A0A434SMR1-F1
#
_entry.id   AF-A0A434SMR1-F1
#
_cell.length_a   1.000
_cell.length_b   1.000
_cell.length_c   1.000
_cell.angle_alpha   90.00
_cell.angle_beta   90.00
_cell.angle_gamma   90.00
#
_symmetry.space_group_name_H-M   'P 1'
#
loop_
_entity.id
_entity.type
_entity.pdbx_description
1 polymer ?
#
loop_
_entity_poly.entity_id
_entity_poly.type
_entity_poly.pdbx_seq_one_letter_code
_entity_poly.pdbx_strand_id
1 'polypeptide(L)'
;MPELTPKQALFVNEYLVDLNATAAAKRAGYSELTAQVQGSRLLSNVMVAQAIAARQAAIADRLGVTQEKIVAELAKIAFADIRKAVRWGKSPVDTKSENADPNGLGVYPVELVPSETIDDDTAAAVSEVSLTQTGIKIKMHDKKSALVDLGKHLGMFKERVEHTGKDGAPLVPVLNVRLSRNN
;
A
#
# COMPACT_ATOMS: atom_id res chain seq x y z
N MET A 1 -8.83 33.77 7.94
CA MET A 1 -9.65 32.54 7.98
C MET A 1 -9.85 32.17 9.44
N PRO A 2 -11.03 31.68 9.86
CA PRO A 2 -11.22 31.27 11.25
C PRO A 2 -10.21 30.16 11.59
N GLU A 3 -9.45 30.39 12.66
CA GLU A 3 -8.30 29.60 13.06
C GLU A 3 -8.75 28.32 13.80
N LEU A 4 -8.03 27.22 13.63
CA LEU A 4 -8.32 26.00 14.37
C LEU A 4 -8.18 26.25 15.87
N THR A 5 -9.11 25.73 16.66
CA THR A 5 -8.94 25.70 18.12
C THR A 5 -7.71 24.86 18.50
N PRO A 6 -7.07 25.11 19.66
CA PRO A 6 -5.91 24.32 20.10
C PRO A 6 -6.16 22.80 20.13
N LYS A 7 -7.36 22.37 20.55
CA LYS A 7 -7.73 20.94 20.54
C LYS A 7 -7.89 20.37 19.13
N GLN A 8 -8.44 21.14 18.19
CA GLN A 8 -8.53 20.70 16.79
C GLN A 8 -7.15 20.64 16.14
N ALA A 9 -6.27 21.60 16.41
CA ALA A 9 -4.90 21.57 15.91
C ALA A 9 -4.13 20.35 16.46
N LEU A 10 -4.31 20.02 17.74
CA LEU A 10 -3.74 18.82 18.33
C LEU A 10 -4.32 17.55 17.68
N PHE A 11 -5.64 17.48 17.47
CA PHE A 11 -6.27 16.38 16.74
C PHE A 11 -5.67 16.17 15.35
N VAL A 12 -5.44 17.24 14.58
CA VAL A 12 -4.80 17.15 13.27
C VAL A 12 -3.40 16.52 13.37
N ASN A 13 -2.58 16.97 14.33
CA ASN A 13 -1.25 16.41 14.54
C ASN A 13 -1.30 14.93 14.89
N GLU A 14 -2.18 14.57 15.83
CA GLU A 14 -2.32 13.20 16.31
C GLU A 14 -2.90 12.26 15.25
N TYR A 15 -3.80 12.75 14.40
CA TYR A 15 -4.38 11.98 13.31
C TYR A 15 -3.34 11.61 12.24
N LEU A 16 -2.39 12.50 11.95
CA LEU A 16 -1.36 12.26 10.93
C LEU A 16 -0.29 11.25 11.35
N VAL A 17 -0.30 10.78 12.60
CA VAL A 17 0.62 9.75 13.10
C VAL A 17 0.21 8.36 12.60
N ASP A 18 -1.07 8.02 12.70
CA ASP A 18 -1.59 6.65 12.48
C ASP A 18 -2.88 6.62 11.64
N LEU A 19 -3.37 7.77 11.18
CA LEU A 19 -4.64 7.95 10.47
C LEU A 19 -5.84 7.36 11.22
N ASN A 20 -5.77 7.29 12.56
CA ASN A 20 -6.82 6.77 13.41
C ASN A 20 -7.56 7.90 14.14
N ALA A 21 -8.78 8.20 13.69
CA ALA A 21 -9.57 9.31 14.23
C ALA A 21 -9.93 9.13 15.71
N THR A 22 -10.25 7.90 16.14
CA THR A 22 -10.62 7.63 17.54
C THR A 22 -9.42 7.81 18.45
N ALA A 23 -8.26 7.26 18.07
CA ALA A 23 -7.03 7.38 18.85
C ALA A 23 -6.56 8.84 18.90
N ALA A 24 -6.61 9.55 17.76
CA ALA A 24 -6.28 10.96 17.67
C ALA A 24 -7.16 11.83 18.57
N ALA A 25 -8.48 11.57 18.61
CA ALA A 25 -9.40 12.29 19.49
C ALA A 25 -9.05 12.09 20.98
N LYS A 26 -8.69 10.86 21.40
CA LYS A 26 -8.25 10.59 22.78
C LYS A 26 -6.98 11.38 23.12
N ARG A 27 -5.95 11.26 22.25
CA ARG A 27 -4.66 11.96 22.43
C ARG A 27 -4.80 13.48 22.42
N ALA A 28 -5.75 14.00 21.64
CA ALA A 28 -6.08 15.43 21.60
C ALA A 28 -6.90 15.94 22.80
N GLY A 29 -7.21 15.08 23.79
CA GLY A 29 -7.92 15.46 25.01
C GLY A 29 -9.43 15.62 24.83
N TYR A 30 -10.03 14.89 23.89
CA TYR A 30 -11.48 14.67 23.85
C TYR A 30 -11.87 13.53 24.80
N SER A 31 -13.12 13.54 25.26
CA SER A 31 -13.65 12.50 26.17
C SER A 31 -13.49 11.12 25.55
N GLU A 32 -12.86 10.20 26.28
CA GLU A 32 -12.61 8.83 25.82
C GLU A 32 -13.89 8.08 25.46
N LEU A 33 -14.96 8.29 26.25
CA LEU A 33 -16.27 7.68 26.05
C LEU A 33 -16.91 8.09 24.72
N THR A 34 -16.56 9.27 24.21
CA THR A 34 -17.15 9.82 22.97
C THR A 34 -16.12 9.98 21.84
N ALA A 35 -14.89 9.52 22.04
CA ALA A 35 -13.77 9.76 21.13
C ALA A 35 -14.04 9.26 19.70
N GLN A 36 -14.75 8.13 19.55
CA GLN A 36 -15.14 7.61 18.23
C GLN A 36 -16.07 8.58 17.49
N VAL A 37 -17.11 9.07 18.17
CA VAL A 37 -18.08 10.00 17.60
C VAL A 37 -17.43 11.35 17.31
N GLN A 38 -16.62 11.85 18.26
CA GLN A 38 -15.91 13.11 18.10
C GLN A 38 -14.87 13.04 16.97
N GLY A 39 -14.11 11.96 16.87
CA GLY A 39 -13.15 11.76 15.79
C GLY A 39 -13.82 11.79 14.42
N SER A 40 -14.92 11.05 14.25
CA SER A 40 -15.72 11.09 13.01
C SER A 40 -16.23 12.50 12.70
N ARG A 41 -16.78 13.21 13.70
CA ARG A 41 -17.26 14.57 13.53
C ARG A 41 -16.16 15.58 13.17
N LEU A 42 -14.96 15.41 13.75
CA LEU A 42 -13.80 16.25 13.46
C LEU A 42 -13.30 16.04 12.03
N LEU A 43 -13.30 14.81 11.52
CA LEU A 43 -12.97 14.55 10.12
C LEU A 43 -13.97 15.20 9.14
N SER A 44 -15.25 15.26 9.51
CA SER A 44 -16.28 15.96 8.72
C SER A 44 -16.23 17.49 8.85
N ASN A 45 -15.43 18.04 9.78
CA ASN A 45 -15.29 19.48 9.92
C ASN A 45 -14.39 20.02 8.81
N VAL A 46 -14.92 20.93 7.99
CA VAL A 46 -14.23 21.48 6.81
C VAL A 46 -12.86 22.07 7.15
N MET A 47 -12.73 22.78 8.28
CA MET A 47 -11.45 23.41 8.67
C MET A 47 -10.41 22.36 9.08
N VAL A 48 -10.83 21.33 9.82
CA VAL A 48 -9.96 20.22 10.23
C VAL A 48 -9.53 19.41 9.01
N ALA A 49 -10.48 19.08 8.12
CA ALA A 49 -10.21 18.36 6.88
C ALA A 49 -9.21 19.11 5.98
N GLN A 50 -9.39 20.43 5.82
CA GLN A 50 -8.46 21.28 5.07
C GLN A 50 -7.06 21.29 5.71
N ALA A 51 -6.96 21.38 7.03
CA ALA A 51 -5.67 21.37 7.73
C ALA A 51 -4.95 20.02 7.63
N ILE A 52 -5.69 18.90 7.68
CA ILE A 52 -5.17 17.56 7.43
C ILE A 52 -4.61 17.48 6.01
N ALA A 53 -5.41 17.88 5.01
CA ALA A 53 -5.01 17.85 3.61
C ALA A 53 -3.75 18.71 3.34
N ALA A 54 -3.71 19.93 3.89
CA ALA A 54 -2.56 20.83 3.74
C ALA A 54 -1.28 20.24 4.36
N ARG A 55 -1.38 19.60 5.54
CA ARG A 55 -0.23 18.94 6.15
C ARG A 55 0.18 17.66 5.42
N GLN A 56 -0.76 16.87 4.92
CA GLN A 56 -0.45 15.69 4.10
C GLN A 56 0.29 16.11 2.83
N ALA A 57 -0.17 17.17 2.15
CA ALA A 57 0.52 17.73 1.00
C ALA A 57 1.95 18.20 1.35
N ALA A 58 2.12 18.97 2.44
CA ALA A 58 3.44 19.41 2.87
C ALA A 58 4.39 18.24 3.23
N ILE A 59 3.87 17.16 3.81
CA ILE A 59 4.65 15.95 4.09
C ILE A 59 5.04 15.26 2.78
N ALA A 60 4.08 15.10 1.85
CA ALA A 60 4.31 14.50 0.54
C ALA A 60 5.37 15.27 -0.26
N ASP A 61 5.26 16.61 -0.28
CA ASP A 61 6.21 17.52 -0.93
C ASP A 61 7.61 17.41 -0.31
N ARG A 62 7.70 17.46 1.03
CA ARG A 62 8.97 17.35 1.74
C ARG A 62 9.67 16.00 1.50
N LEU A 63 8.91 14.92 1.35
CA LEU A 63 9.44 13.59 1.07
C LEU A 63 9.60 13.31 -0.44
N GLY A 64 9.14 14.22 -1.30
CA GLY A 64 9.09 14.01 -2.75
C GLY A 64 8.32 12.73 -3.12
N VAL A 65 7.24 12.45 -2.40
CA VAL A 65 6.36 11.31 -2.64
C VAL A 65 5.13 11.82 -3.39
N THR A 66 5.10 11.58 -4.69
CA THR A 66 3.95 11.92 -5.54
C THR A 66 3.17 10.67 -5.91
N GLN A 67 1.95 10.86 -6.41
CA GLN A 67 1.12 9.78 -6.93
C GLN A 67 1.84 9.02 -8.06
N GLU A 68 2.49 9.76 -8.97
CA GLU A 68 3.27 9.22 -10.08
C GLU A 68 4.45 8.38 -9.57
N LYS A 69 5.14 8.84 -8.52
CA LYS A 69 6.25 8.08 -7.93
C LYS A 69 5.79 6.76 -7.31
N ILE A 70 4.66 6.77 -6.59
CA ILE A 70 4.08 5.55 -6.01
C ILE A 70 3.71 4.56 -7.14
N VAL A 71 3.05 5.04 -8.19
CA VAL A 71 2.69 4.22 -9.35
C VAL A 71 3.94 3.66 -10.05
N ALA A 72 4.99 4.46 -10.21
CA ALA A 72 6.25 4.03 -10.79
C ALA A 72 6.92 2.93 -9.95
N GLU A 73 6.98 3.07 -8.62
CA GLU A 73 7.55 2.04 -7.75
C GLU A 73 6.72 0.74 -7.76
N LEU A 74 5.38 0.84 -7.73
CA LEU A 74 4.51 -0.34 -7.87
C LEU A 74 4.71 -1.03 -9.22
N ALA A 75 4.92 -0.27 -10.30
CA ALA A 75 5.14 -0.81 -11.64
C ALA A 75 6.43 -1.65 -11.72
N LYS A 76 7.51 -1.24 -11.05
CA LYS A 76 8.76 -2.01 -10.97
C LYS A 76 8.52 -3.41 -10.42
N ILE A 77 7.73 -3.53 -9.36
CA ILE A 77 7.35 -4.81 -8.76
C ILE A 77 6.38 -5.57 -9.68
N ALA A 78 5.33 -4.90 -10.14
CA ALA A 78 4.24 -5.48 -10.92
C ALA A 78 4.68 -6.05 -12.27
N PHE A 79 5.76 -5.52 -12.84
CA PHE A 79 6.28 -5.93 -14.16
C PHE A 79 7.69 -6.53 -14.09
N ALA A 80 8.22 -6.80 -12.89
CA ALA A 80 9.52 -7.42 -12.70
C ALA A 80 9.68 -8.73 -13.48
N ASP A 81 10.87 -8.91 -14.07
CA ASP A 81 11.30 -10.14 -14.75
C ASP A 81 12.47 -10.77 -13.99
N ILE A 82 12.21 -11.88 -13.31
CA ILE A 82 13.22 -12.58 -12.50
C ILE A 82 14.40 -13.11 -13.31
N ARG A 83 14.26 -13.28 -14.64
CA ARG A 83 15.35 -13.70 -15.54
C ARG A 83 16.46 -12.66 -15.64
N LYS A 84 16.18 -11.40 -15.27
CA LYS A 84 17.19 -10.35 -15.18
C LYS A 84 18.04 -10.44 -13.91
N ALA A 85 17.54 -11.11 -12.86
CA ALA A 85 18.21 -11.27 -11.57
C ALA A 85 18.88 -12.64 -11.41
N VAL A 86 18.41 -13.66 -12.13
CA VAL A 86 18.85 -15.06 -11.95
C VAL A 86 19.04 -15.75 -13.29
N ARG A 87 20.06 -16.59 -13.38
CA ARG A 87 20.30 -17.53 -14.48
C ARG A 87 20.08 -18.95 -13.98
N TRP A 88 19.30 -19.73 -14.72
CA TRP A 88 19.09 -21.15 -14.46
C TRP A 88 18.89 -21.86 -15.79
N GLY A 89 19.00 -23.19 -15.81
CA GLY A 89 18.70 -23.98 -17.02
C GLY A 89 19.83 -24.11 -18.04
N LYS A 90 21.00 -23.49 -17.82
CA LYS A 90 22.18 -23.72 -18.67
C LYS A 90 22.92 -24.98 -18.20
N SER A 91 22.95 -26.01 -19.03
CA SER A 91 23.88 -27.13 -18.89
C SER A 91 24.63 -27.27 -20.21
N PRO A 92 25.97 -27.15 -20.24
CA PRO A 92 26.73 -28.10 -21.02
C PRO A 92 26.67 -29.41 -20.25
N VAL A 93 25.90 -30.37 -20.74
CA VAL A 93 26.18 -31.76 -20.40
C VAL A 93 27.57 -32.00 -20.96
N ASP A 94 28.58 -32.14 -20.11
CA ASP A 94 29.84 -32.71 -20.56
C ASP A 94 29.59 -34.21 -20.80
N THR A 95 29.03 -34.53 -21.97
CA THR A 95 28.72 -35.90 -22.41
C THR A 95 29.99 -36.74 -22.61
N LYS A 96 31.18 -36.19 -22.28
CA LYS A 96 32.48 -36.83 -22.40
C LYS A 96 33.23 -37.00 -21.07
N SER A 97 32.65 -36.59 -19.93
CA SER A 97 33.29 -36.77 -18.61
C SER A 97 33.04 -38.20 -18.08
N GLU A 98 34.11 -38.89 -17.67
CA GLU A 98 34.04 -40.22 -17.00
C GLU A 98 33.29 -40.19 -15.66
N ASN A 99 33.00 -39.00 -15.12
CA ASN A 99 32.30 -38.80 -13.85
C ASN A 99 30.83 -38.36 -14.02
N ALA A 100 30.19 -38.69 -15.15
CA ALA A 100 28.76 -38.44 -15.34
C ALA A 100 27.94 -39.28 -14.34
N ASP A 101 27.16 -38.61 -13.49
CA ASP A 101 26.32 -39.23 -12.47
C ASP A 101 25.30 -40.20 -13.12
N PRO A 102 25.23 -41.49 -12.71
CA PRO A 102 24.37 -42.51 -13.33
C PRO A 102 22.87 -42.18 -13.30
N ASN A 103 22.45 -41.22 -12.48
CA ASN A 103 21.03 -40.88 -12.28
C ASN A 103 20.50 -39.80 -13.23
N GLY A 104 21.30 -39.26 -14.16
CA GLY A 104 20.82 -38.38 -15.25
C GLY A 104 20.19 -37.05 -14.80
N LEU A 105 20.26 -36.70 -13.53
CA LEU A 105 19.79 -35.41 -13.02
C LEU A 105 20.86 -34.36 -13.28
N GLY A 106 20.81 -33.76 -14.48
CA GLY A 106 21.53 -32.54 -14.77
C GLY A 106 21.14 -31.47 -13.76
N VAL A 107 21.99 -31.26 -12.75
CA VAL A 107 21.83 -30.16 -11.79
C VAL A 107 21.95 -28.88 -12.60
N TYR A 108 20.83 -28.18 -12.81
CA TYR A 108 20.85 -26.85 -13.39
C TYR A 108 21.29 -25.87 -12.30
N PRO A 109 22.53 -25.36 -12.31
CA PRO A 109 22.94 -24.40 -11.29
C PRO A 109 22.06 -23.15 -11.42
N VAL A 110 21.58 -22.67 -10.27
CA VAL A 110 20.96 -21.36 -10.16
C VAL A 110 22.07 -20.37 -9.81
N GLU A 111 22.33 -19.43 -10.70
CA GLU A 111 23.35 -18.39 -10.54
C GLU A 111 22.67 -17.03 -10.44
N LEU A 112 23.10 -16.20 -9.49
CA LEU A 112 22.65 -14.81 -9.44
C LEU A 112 23.40 -13.96 -10.46
N VAL A 113 22.69 -13.02 -11.07
CA VAL A 113 23.31 -11.95 -11.83
C VAL A 113 23.95 -10.97 -10.83
N PRO A 114 25.21 -10.52 -11.05
CA PRO A 114 25.87 -9.57 -10.15
C PRO A 114 25.04 -8.30 -9.96
N SER A 115 24.93 -7.82 -8.71
CA SER A 115 24.11 -6.66 -8.35
C SER A 115 24.53 -5.36 -9.05
N GLU A 116 25.79 -5.24 -9.45
CA GLU A 116 26.30 -4.10 -10.22
C GLU A 116 25.82 -4.10 -11.68
N THR A 117 25.25 -5.22 -12.15
CA THR A 117 24.84 -5.41 -13.54
C THR A 117 23.32 -5.53 -13.73
N ILE A 118 22.56 -5.63 -12.63
CA ILE A 118 21.09 -5.58 -12.68
C ILE A 118 20.62 -4.13 -12.76
N ASP A 119 19.55 -3.87 -13.51
CA ASP A 119 18.94 -2.54 -13.56
C ASP A 119 18.19 -2.19 -12.26
N ASP A 120 18.04 -0.89 -11.98
CA ASP A 120 17.41 -0.38 -10.76
C ASP A 120 15.97 -0.91 -10.57
N ASP A 121 15.23 -1.11 -11.66
CA ASP A 121 13.86 -1.63 -11.61
C ASP A 121 13.84 -3.09 -11.15
N THR A 122 14.76 -3.90 -11.66
CA THR A 122 14.95 -5.29 -11.25
C THR A 122 15.41 -5.36 -9.80
N ALA A 123 16.36 -4.51 -9.40
CA ALA A 123 16.84 -4.43 -8.03
C ALA A 123 15.72 -4.05 -7.05
N ALA A 124 14.90 -3.05 -7.39
CA ALA A 124 13.77 -2.60 -6.58
C ALA A 124 12.70 -3.68 -6.37
N ALA A 125 12.62 -4.67 -7.26
CA ALA A 125 11.68 -5.77 -7.14
C ALA A 125 12.19 -6.94 -6.26
N VAL A 126 13.47 -6.96 -5.88
CA VAL A 126 14.06 -8.00 -5.02
C VAL A 126 13.77 -7.69 -3.54
N SER A 127 13.17 -8.64 -2.83
CA SER A 127 12.82 -8.50 -1.41
C SER A 127 13.80 -9.21 -0.47
N GLU A 128 14.53 -10.23 -0.95
CA GLU A 128 15.51 -10.98 -0.16
C GLU A 128 16.53 -11.64 -1.08
N VAL A 129 17.82 -11.59 -0.68
CA VAL A 129 18.88 -12.44 -1.20
C VAL A 129 19.57 -13.11 -0.02
N SER A 130 19.65 -14.44 0.00
CA SER A 130 20.27 -15.19 1.09
C SER A 130 20.99 -16.46 0.61
N LEU A 131 22.07 -16.82 1.32
CA LEU A 131 22.79 -18.08 1.13
C LEU A 131 22.24 -19.11 2.13
N THR A 132 21.84 -20.28 1.64
CA THR A 132 21.38 -21.41 2.45
C THR A 132 22.41 -22.54 2.39
N GLN A 133 22.23 -23.56 3.23
CA GLN A 133 23.06 -24.78 3.19
C GLN A 133 22.98 -25.52 1.84
N THR A 134 21.92 -25.29 1.06
CA THR A 134 21.63 -25.99 -0.20
C THR A 134 21.79 -25.14 -1.45
N GLY A 135 22.15 -23.86 -1.31
CA GLY A 135 22.38 -22.97 -2.45
C GLY A 135 21.93 -21.54 -2.21
N ILE A 136 21.70 -20.81 -3.29
CA ILE A 136 21.31 -19.41 -3.24
C ILE A 136 19.79 -19.29 -3.32
N LYS A 137 19.23 -18.40 -2.49
CA LYS A 137 17.81 -18.05 -2.49
C LYS A 137 17.65 -16.58 -2.84
N ILE A 138 16.70 -16.31 -3.73
CA ILE A 138 16.24 -14.98 -4.06
C ILE A 138 14.72 -14.93 -3.93
N LYS A 139 14.19 -13.86 -3.37
CA LYS A 139 12.75 -13.58 -3.35
C LYS A 139 12.48 -12.24 -4.02
N MET A 140 11.38 -12.18 -4.75
CA MET A 140 10.83 -10.94 -5.30
C MET A 140 9.71 -10.44 -4.37
N HIS A 141 9.39 -9.15 -4.45
CA HIS A 141 8.16 -8.62 -3.86
C HIS A 141 6.91 -9.26 -4.49
N ASP A 142 5.77 -9.16 -3.80
CA ASP A 142 4.51 -9.73 -4.28
C ASP A 142 3.97 -8.98 -5.51
N LYS A 143 4.21 -9.56 -6.69
CA LYS A 143 3.76 -9.07 -8.00
C LYS A 143 2.24 -8.93 -8.09
N LYS A 144 1.48 -9.83 -7.45
CA LYS A 144 0.02 -9.85 -7.55
C LYS A 144 -0.57 -8.63 -6.83
N SER A 145 -0.13 -8.37 -5.60
CA SER A 145 -0.62 -7.22 -4.84
C SER A 145 -0.31 -5.90 -5.55
N ALA A 146 0.92 -5.75 -6.09
CA ALA A 146 1.27 -4.57 -6.88
C ALA A 146 0.37 -4.38 -8.12
N LEU A 147 0.05 -5.45 -8.85
CA LEU A 147 -0.88 -5.40 -9.98
C LEU A 147 -2.30 -5.03 -9.56
N VAL A 148 -2.77 -5.53 -8.41
CA VAL A 148 -4.09 -5.19 -7.86
C VAL A 148 -4.13 -3.71 -7.48
N ASP A 149 -3.12 -3.20 -6.78
CA ASP A 149 -3.07 -1.79 -6.37
C ASP A 149 -3.01 -0.85 -7.59
N LEU A 150 -2.22 -1.19 -8.61
CA LEU A 150 -2.21 -0.46 -9.89
C LEU A 150 -3.56 -0.52 -10.60
N GLY A 151 -4.20 -1.68 -10.67
CA GLY A 151 -5.51 -1.80 -11.30
C GLY A 151 -6.60 -1.04 -10.53
N LYS A 152 -6.52 -0.96 -9.19
CA LYS A 152 -7.43 -0.14 -8.36
C LYS A 152 -7.21 1.33 -8.67
N HIS A 153 -5.95 1.76 -8.75
CA HIS A 153 -5.58 3.12 -9.10
C HIS A 153 -6.11 3.55 -10.48
N LEU A 154 -6.08 2.64 -11.46
CA LEU A 154 -6.60 2.84 -12.81
C LEU A 154 -8.13 2.66 -12.92
N GLY A 155 -8.83 2.37 -11.82
CA GLY A 155 -10.28 2.15 -11.80
C GLY A 155 -10.73 0.86 -12.51
N MET A 156 -9.84 -0.11 -12.71
CA MET A 156 -10.15 -1.39 -13.37
C MET A 156 -11.02 -2.31 -12.50
N PHE A 157 -10.95 -2.16 -11.18
CA PHE A 157 -11.77 -2.90 -10.23
C PHE A 157 -12.92 -2.03 -9.73
N LYS A 158 -14.14 -2.52 -9.86
CA LYS A 158 -15.32 -1.89 -9.26
C LYS A 158 -15.54 -2.45 -7.87
N GLU A 159 -15.32 -1.65 -6.84
CA GLU A 159 -15.75 -1.98 -5.48
C GLU A 159 -17.23 -1.60 -5.33
N ARG A 160 -18.11 -2.60 -5.22
CA ARG A 160 -19.52 -2.40 -4.87
C ARG A 160 -19.65 -2.53 -3.36
N VAL A 161 -19.95 -1.42 -2.69
CA VAL A 161 -20.28 -1.41 -1.26
C VAL A 161 -21.81 -1.42 -1.13
N GLU A 162 -22.35 -2.44 -0.47
CA GLU A 162 -23.75 -2.49 -0.10
C GLU A 162 -23.92 -2.00 1.34
N HIS A 163 -24.83 -1.05 1.53
CA HIS A 163 -25.15 -0.53 2.86
C HIS A 163 -26.39 -1.23 3.41
N THR A 164 -26.31 -1.66 4.67
CA THR A 164 -27.44 -2.18 5.43
C THR A 164 -27.73 -1.27 6.61
N GLY A 165 -28.97 -1.32 7.11
CA GLY A 165 -29.35 -0.70 8.37
C GLY A 165 -28.66 -1.36 9.56
N LYS A 166 -28.92 -0.81 10.75
CA LYS A 166 -28.36 -1.33 12.01
C LYS A 166 -28.62 -2.83 12.14
N ASP A 167 -27.60 -3.58 12.53
CA ASP A 167 -27.65 -5.03 12.72
C ASP A 167 -28.11 -5.82 11.48
N GLY A 168 -27.85 -5.27 10.27
CA GLY A 168 -28.23 -5.90 9.00
C GLY A 168 -29.69 -5.68 8.60
N ALA A 169 -30.43 -4.85 9.34
CA ALA A 169 -31.82 -4.53 9.01
C ALA A 169 -31.93 -3.81 7.64
N PRO A 170 -33.09 -3.83 6.99
CA PRO A 170 -33.34 -2.98 5.82
C PRO A 170 -33.07 -1.51 6.12
N LEU A 171 -32.51 -0.79 5.14
CA LEU A 171 -32.37 0.66 5.23
C LEU A 171 -33.77 1.30 5.34
N VAL A 172 -34.00 2.07 6.39
CA VAL A 172 -35.23 2.85 6.55
C VAL A 172 -34.93 4.29 6.10
N PRO A 173 -35.34 4.69 4.89
CA PRO A 173 -35.11 6.06 4.42
C PRO A 173 -35.93 7.04 5.27
N VAL A 174 -35.27 8.05 5.84
CA VAL A 174 -35.95 9.16 6.52
C VAL A 174 -36.15 10.30 5.53
N LEU A 175 -37.41 10.57 5.17
CA LEU A 175 -37.77 11.68 4.29
C LEU A 175 -38.19 12.89 5.13
N ASN A 176 -37.32 13.90 5.23
CA ASN A 176 -37.63 15.16 5.89
C ASN A 176 -38.24 16.14 4.88
N VAL A 177 -39.57 16.15 4.77
CA VAL A 177 -40.28 17.12 3.91
C VAL A 177 -40.57 18.39 4.70
N ARG A 178 -40.02 19.53 4.27
CA ARG A 178 -40.47 20.86 4.72
C ARG A 178 -41.53 21.37 3.75
N LEU A 179 -42.79 21.38 4.20
CA LEU A 179 -43.86 22.04 3.46
C LEU A 179 -43.85 23.54 3.80
N SER A 180 -43.45 24.36 2.85
CA SER A 180 -43.71 25.80 2.90
C SER A 180 -45.21 26.02 2.65
N ARG A 181 -45.94 26.57 3.63
CA ARG A 181 -47.29 27.09 3.36
C ARG A 181 -47.11 28.42 2.65
N ASN A 182 -47.50 28.49 1.38
CA ASN A 182 -47.75 29.77 0.72
C ASN A 182 -49.04 30.33 1.33
N ASN A 183 -48.93 31.49 1.97
CA ASN A 183 -50.06 32.41 2.19
C ASN A 183 -50.28 33.24 0.94
#